data_AF-A0AAV8ZQB1-F1
#
_entry.id   AF-A0AAV8ZQB1-F1
#
_cell.length_a   1.000
_cell.length_b   1.000
_cell.length_c   1.000
_cell.angle_alpha   90.00
_cell.angle_beta   90.00
_cell.angle_gamma   90.00
#
_symmetry.space_group_name_H-M   'P 1'
#
loop_
_entity.id
_entity.type
_entity.pdbx_description
1 polymer ?
#
loop_
_entity_poly.entity_id
_entity_poly.type
_entity_poly.pdbx_seq_one_letter_code
_entity_poly.pdbx_strand_id
1 'polypeptide(L)' 'MLQYSEQDLKNALADIRENGTKIREASRKFLVPKTTLIDRLSGRKPDKVKNLDLLQSSPKKEKSELRNGL' A
#
# COMPACT_ATOMS: atom_id res chain seq x y z
N MET A 1 3.12 -12.63 18.78
CA MET A 1 3.09 -11.38 17.98
C MET A 1 2.91 -11.80 16.53
N LEU A 2 1.86 -11.34 15.84
CA LEU A 2 1.78 -11.47 14.38
C LEU A 2 2.85 -10.56 13.78
N GLN A 3 3.95 -11.15 13.29
CA GLN A 3 4.92 -10.43 12.47
C GLN A 3 4.37 -10.38 11.04
N TYR A 4 4.04 -9.18 10.58
CA TYR A 4 3.76 -8.91 9.17
C TYR A 4 5.05 -8.44 8.49
N SER A 5 5.24 -8.78 7.22
CA SER A 5 6.38 -8.29 6.46
C SER A 5 6.18 -6.84 5.98
N GLU A 6 7.25 -6.16 5.59
CA GLU A 6 7.12 -4.85 4.94
C GLU A 6 6.30 -4.91 3.64
N GLN A 7 6.36 -6.04 2.94
CA GLN A 7 5.58 -6.26 1.72
C GLN A 7 4.09 -6.36 2.03
N ASP A 8 3.70 -7.03 3.12
CA ASP A 8 2.31 -7.12 3.57
C ASP A 8 1.76 -5.74 3.93
N LEU A 9 2.57 -4.91 4.58
CA LEU A 9 2.20 -3.53 4.88
C LEU A 9 1.98 -2.71 3.60
N LYS A 10 2.89 -2.81 2.62
CA LYS A 10 2.76 -2.11 1.33
C LYS A 10 1.51 -2.57 0.57
N ASN A 11 1.30 -3.87 0.48
CA ASN A 11 0.14 -4.45 -0.20
C ASN A 11 -1.17 -4.01 0.49
N ALA A 12 -1.21 -4.01 1.83
CA ALA A 12 -2.38 -3.55 2.58
C ALA A 12 -2.68 -2.06 2.35
N LEU A 13 -1.66 -1.20 2.33
CA LEU A 13 -1.83 0.22 2.06
C LEU A 13 -2.26 0.49 0.62
N ALA A 14 -1.71 -0.23 -0.36
CA ALA A 14 -2.10 -0.13 -1.76
C ALA A 14 -3.56 -0.58 -1.95
N ASP A 15 -3.97 -1.71 -1.35
CA ASP A 15 -5.35 -2.21 -1.44
C ASP A 15 -6.37 -1.21 -0.87
N ILE A 16 -6.03 -0.51 0.22
CA ILE A 16 -6.89 0.53 0.80
C ILE A 16 -6.97 1.77 -0.11
N ARG A 17 -5.84 2.21 -0.68
CA ARG A 17 -5.76 3.46 -1.48
C ARG A 17 -6.29 3.28 -2.90
N GLU A 18 -5.98 2.16 -3.53
CA GLU A 18 -6.24 1.91 -4.96
C GLU A 18 -7.54 1.14 -5.17
N ASN A 19 -7.82 0.14 -4.32
CA ASN A 19 -9.01 -0.71 -4.44
C ASN A 19 -10.15 -0.27 -3.50
N GLY A 20 -9.91 0.72 -2.63
CA GLY A 20 -10.92 1.21 -1.68
C GLY A 20 -11.25 0.22 -0.56
N THR A 21 -10.42 -0.79 -0.32
CA THR A 21 -10.63 -1.81 0.72
C THR A 21 -10.72 -1.13 2.09
N LYS A 22 -11.67 -1.57 2.94
CA LYS A 22 -11.77 -1.03 4.30
C LYS A 22 -10.57 -1.48 5.13
N ILE A 23 -10.05 -0.60 5.99
CA ILE A 23 -8.89 -0.88 6.87
C ILE A 23 -9.06 -2.19 7.65
N ARG A 24 -10.28 -2.50 8.12
CA ARG A 24 -10.57 -3.74 8.87
C ARG A 24 -10.39 -5.00 8.00
N GLU A 25 -10.74 -4.92 6.73
CA GLU A 25 -10.63 -6.02 5.78
C GLU A 25 -9.17 -6.20 5.36
N ALA A 26 -8.48 -5.11 5.02
CA ALA A 26 -7.04 -5.14 4.73
C ALA A 26 -6.22 -5.69 5.90
N SER A 27 -6.56 -5.31 7.14
CA SER A 27 -5.91 -5.83 8.35
C SER A 27 -6.03 -7.36 8.47
N ARG A 28 -7.20 -7.92 8.15
CA ARG A 28 -7.41 -9.38 8.18
C ARG A 28 -6.75 -10.07 7.00
N LYS A 29 -6.81 -9.46 5.82
CA LYS A 29 -6.29 -10.00 4.57
C LYS A 29 -4.76 -10.12 4.56
N PHE A 30 -4.08 -9.09 5.07
CA PHE A 30 -2.61 -9.01 5.08
C PHE A 30 -2.00 -9.23 6.47
N LEU A 31 -2.81 -9.59 7.46
CA LEU A 31 -2.39 -9.81 8.85
C LEU A 31 -1.64 -8.61 9.49
N VAL A 32 -1.89 -7.40 8.99
CA VAL A 32 -1.30 -6.17 9.50
C VAL A 32 -2.21 -5.58 10.59
N PRO A 33 -1.69 -5.16 11.75
CA PRO A 33 -2.48 -4.50 12.79
C PRO A 33 -3.19 -3.25 12.27
N LYS A 34 -4.47 -3.10 12.64
CA LYS A 34 -5.30 -1.95 12.26
C LYS A 34 -4.65 -0.62 12.70
N THR A 35 -4.06 -0.59 13.88
CA THR A 35 -3.36 0.60 14.41
C THR A 35 -2.19 1.01 13.53
N THR A 36 -1.38 0.05 13.06
CA THR A 36 -0.30 0.29 12.10
C THR A 36 -0.82 0.90 10.79
N LEU A 37 -1.90 0.35 10.23
CA LEU A 37 -2.51 0.87 9.00
C LEU A 37 -3.03 2.29 9.20
N ILE A 38 -3.71 2.57 10.32
CA ILE A 38 -4.20 3.92 10.65
C ILE A 38 -3.05 4.91 10.83
N ASP A 39 -1.98 4.54 11.53
CA ASP A 39 -0.82 5.42 11.73
C ASP A 39 -0.16 5.82 10.41
N ARG A 40 -0.08 4.89 9.45
CA ARG A 40 0.47 5.12 8.10
C ARG A 40 -0.47 5.91 7.20
N LEU A 41 -1.77 5.67 7.28
CA LEU A 41 -2.78 6.39 6.48
C LEU A 41 -3.04 7.81 6.98
N SER A 42 -3.02 8.02 8.30
CA SER A 42 -3.22 9.34 8.93
C SER A 42 -2.01 10.27 8.81
N GLY A 43 -0.89 9.79 8.24
CA GLY A 43 0.33 10.58 8.08
C GLY A 43 1.09 10.85 9.39
N ARG A 44 0.64 10.30 10.53
CA ARG A 44 1.35 10.44 11.84
C ARG A 44 2.74 9.82 11.82
N LYS A 45 2.97 8.84 10.94
CA LYS A 45 4.31 8.44 10.50
C LYS A 45 4.38 8.62 8.99
N PRO A 46 5.13 9.61 8.47
CA PRO A 46 5.40 9.62 7.04
C PRO A 46 6.07 8.29 6.69
N ASP A 47 5.56 7.62 5.65
CA ASP A 47 6.33 6.63 4.91
C ASP A 47 7.60 7.38 4.49
N LYS A 48 8.70 7.24 5.25
CA LYS A 48 9.92 7.98 4.97
C LYS A 48 10.42 7.59 3.59
N VAL A 49 10.02 8.34 2.57
CA VAL A 49 10.86 8.64 1.42
C VAL A 49 12.01 9.48 1.95
N LYS A 50 13.05 8.80 2.46
CA LYS A 50 14.39 9.35 2.40
C LYS A 50 14.83 9.14 0.95
N ASN A 51 14.57 10.10 0.07
CA ASN A 51 15.27 10.14 -1.20
C ASN A 51 16.72 10.56 -0.93
N LEU A 52 17.66 9.62 -1.07
CA LEU A 52 18.77 9.72 -2.02
C LEU A 52 19.54 8.38 -2.05
N ASP A 53 19.64 7.82 -3.26
CA ASP A 53 20.75 6.99 -3.79
C ASP A 53 20.69 5.47 -3.99
N LEU A 54 19.73 4.67 -3.48
CA LEU A 54 19.82 3.21 -3.73
C LEU A 54 18.46 2.54 -3.90
N LEU A 55 17.99 2.41 -5.15
CA LEU A 55 17.59 1.13 -5.76
C LEU A 55 17.03 1.40 -7.16
N GLN A 56 17.90 1.11 -8.13
CA GLN A 56 17.52 0.88 -9.51
C GLN A 56 16.44 -0.20 -9.62
N SER A 57 15.66 -0.08 -10.71
CA SER A 57 14.87 -1.11 -11.41
C SER A 57 13.75 -1.84 -10.67
N SER A 58 12.50 -1.51 -11.01
CA SER A 58 11.51 -2.49 -11.54
C SER A 58 10.27 -1.79 -12.15
N PRO A 59 9.68 -2.37 -13.20
CA PRO A 59 8.95 -1.63 -14.24
C PRO A 59 7.49 -1.31 -13.87
N LYS A 60 7.04 -0.14 -14.36
CA LYS A 60 5.67 0.34 -14.32
C LYS A 60 4.75 -0.64 -15.05
N LYS A 61 3.74 -1.21 -14.38
CA LYS A 61 2.61 -1.85 -15.08
C LYS A 61 1.61 -0.77 -15.48
N GLU A 62 1.55 -0.59 -16.79
CA GLU A 62 0.67 0.26 -17.57
C GLU A 62 -0.81 -0.01 -17.23
N LYS A 63 -1.54 1.06 -16.93
CA LYS A 63 -2.99 1.05 -16.70
C LYS A 63 -3.63 1.15 -18.09
N SER A 64 -4.04 0.01 -18.67
CA SER A 64 -4.73 0.01 -19.96
C SER A 64 -6.07 0.71 -19.83
N GLU A 65 -6.13 1.95 -20.35
CA GLU A 65 -7.34 2.73 -20.54
C GLU A 65 -8.36 1.96 -21.40
N LEU A 66 -9.57 1.77 -20.87
CA LEU A 66 -10.76 1.55 -21.68
C LEU A 66 -10.98 2.80 -22.54
N ARG A 67 -10.85 2.67 -23.87
CA ARG A 67 -11.42 3.62 -24.82
C ARG A 67 -12.82 3.17 -25.22
N ASN A 68 -13.82 3.98 -24.86
CA ASN A 68 -15.15 4.00 -25.46
C ASN A 68 -15.18 5.02 -26.62
N GLY A 69 -16.00 4.76 -27.64
CA GLY A 69 -16.37 5.66 -28.76
C GLY A 69 -15.71 5.24 -30.08
N LEU A 70 -16.43 5.00 -31.18
CA LEU A 70 -17.70 5.52 -31.69
C LEU A 70 -18.39 4.48 -32.59
#